data_AF-A0A7J6XE97-F1
#
_entry.id   AF-A0A7J6XE97-F1
#
_cell.length_a   1.000
_cell.length_b   1.000
_cell.length_c   1.000
_cell.angle_alpha   90.00
_cell.angle_beta   90.00
_cell.angle_gamma   90.00
#
_symmetry.space_group_name_H-M   'P 1'
#
loop_
_entity.id
_entity.type
_entity.pdbx_description
1 polymer ?
#
loop_
_entity_poly.entity_id
_entity_poly.type
_entity_poly.pdbx_seq_one_letter_code
_entity_poly.pdbx_strand_id
1 'polypeptide(L)'
;MMSTKEDILQTLVVIVGVVLVSWAWKTISSIWLKPKKMEKYLREQGLKGPNYKFLYGDTKEIGRLTKEARSKPMENSHQIVRRVFPYYHQVVQQFLPTKTNNRMKEIHREVRTLLRDMILKREKAMKVGEAPTNDLLGILMESNFKEIKEGGNSKVGMSIDDVIEECMLFYFAGQETTATLLAWAMVVLSMHQDWQQKAREEVMQVFGSNKVEYDGLNRLKVVSISMHI
;
A
#
# COMPACT_ATOMS: atom_id res chain seq x y z
N MET A 1 -28.58 -27.87 67.62
CA MET A 1 -27.15 -27.65 67.27
C MET A 1 -26.79 -28.09 65.86
N MET A 2 -27.54 -28.99 65.21
CA MET A 2 -27.31 -29.42 63.83
C MET A 2 -27.80 -28.40 62.78
N SER A 3 -29.01 -27.84 62.97
CA SER A 3 -29.60 -26.79 62.12
C SER A 3 -28.68 -25.57 61.94
N THR A 4 -28.10 -25.07 63.02
CA THR A 4 -27.26 -23.85 63.00
C THR A 4 -26.00 -24.01 62.15
N LYS A 5 -25.45 -25.22 62.02
CA LYS A 5 -24.27 -25.48 61.18
C LYS A 5 -24.63 -25.51 59.69
N GLU A 6 -25.80 -26.06 59.35
CA GLU A 6 -26.31 -26.08 57.98
C GLU A 6 -26.64 -24.67 57.49
N ASP A 7 -27.25 -23.84 58.35
CA ASP A 7 -27.56 -22.43 58.05
C ASP A 7 -26.29 -21.59 57.80
N ILE A 8 -25.25 -21.81 58.61
CA ILE A 8 -23.93 -21.15 58.42
C ILE A 8 -23.29 -21.60 57.11
N LEU A 9 -23.32 -22.90 56.80
CA LEU A 9 -22.74 -23.44 55.57
C LEU A 9 -23.45 -22.89 54.33
N GLN A 10 -24.78 -22.83 54.35
CA GLN A 10 -25.57 -22.25 53.25
C GLN A 10 -25.25 -20.77 53.05
N THR A 11 -25.13 -20.00 54.13
CA THR A 11 -24.78 -18.58 54.06
C THR A 11 -23.39 -18.36 53.43
N LEU A 12 -22.40 -19.17 53.82
CA LEU A 12 -21.05 -19.10 53.25
C LEU A 12 -21.04 -19.45 51.76
N VAL A 13 -21.80 -20.47 51.33
CA VAL A 13 -21.92 -20.84 49.92
C VAL A 13 -22.51 -19.70 49.09
N VAL A 14 -23.55 -19.03 49.61
CA VAL A 14 -24.15 -17.86 48.94
C VAL A 14 -23.15 -16.72 48.81
N ILE A 15 -22.41 -16.40 49.88
CA ILE A 15 -21.38 -15.34 49.85
C ILE A 15 -20.29 -15.65 48.81
N VAL A 16 -19.77 -16.88 48.81
CA VAL A 16 -18.75 -17.31 47.83
C VAL A 16 -19.32 -17.22 46.41
N GLY A 17 -20.57 -17.64 46.20
CA GLY A 17 -21.26 -17.51 44.92
C GLY A 17 -21.35 -16.06 44.44
N VAL A 18 -21.77 -15.13 45.31
CA VAL A 18 -21.86 -13.69 44.99
C VAL A 18 -20.48 -13.10 44.65
N VAL A 19 -19.44 -13.50 45.38
CA VAL A 19 -18.05 -13.06 45.12
C VAL A 19 -17.56 -13.57 43.76
N LEU A 20 -17.79 -14.85 43.45
CA LEU A 20 -17.41 -15.44 42.16
C LEU A 20 -18.13 -14.78 40.99
N VAL A 21 -19.43 -14.54 41.11
CA VAL A 21 -20.22 -13.83 40.09
C VAL A 21 -19.71 -12.40 39.91
N SER A 22 -19.41 -11.69 41.00
CA SER A 22 -18.84 -10.34 40.93
C SER A 22 -17.47 -10.33 40.26
N TRP A 23 -16.61 -11.30 40.56
CA TRP A 23 -15.30 -11.45 39.92
C TRP A 23 -15.44 -11.75 38.43
N ALA A 24 -16.31 -12.70 38.06
CA ALA A 24 -16.60 -13.04 36.66
C ALA A 24 -17.16 -11.85 35.89
N TRP A 25 -18.07 -11.08 36.49
CA TRP A 25 -18.58 -9.85 35.87
C TRP A 25 -17.49 -8.79 35.69
N LYS A 26 -16.62 -8.62 36.69
CA LYS A 26 -15.48 -7.69 36.61
C LYS A 26 -14.47 -8.10 35.53
N THR A 27 -14.20 -9.39 35.38
CA THR A 27 -13.29 -9.90 34.34
C THR A 27 -13.90 -9.77 32.95
N ILE A 28 -15.16 -10.18 32.75
CA ILE A 28 -15.87 -10.02 31.46
C ILE A 28 -15.95 -8.54 31.08
N SER A 29 -16.31 -7.67 32.03
CA SER A 29 -16.41 -6.24 31.76
C SER A 29 -15.06 -5.61 31.42
N SER A 30 -13.98 -6.01 32.10
CA SER A 30 -12.65 -5.49 31.83
C SER A 30 -12.03 -6.02 30.55
N ILE A 31 -12.21 -7.31 30.25
CA ILE A 31 -11.55 -7.96 29.11
C ILE A 31 -12.34 -7.74 27.82
N TRP A 32 -13.67 -7.65 27.86
CA TRP A 32 -14.48 -7.57 26.63
C TRP A 32 -15.28 -6.27 26.50
N LEU A 33 -16.02 -5.87 27.53
CA LEU A 33 -16.93 -4.71 27.42
C LEU A 33 -16.18 -3.38 27.32
N LYS A 34 -15.16 -3.16 28.17
CA LYS A 34 -14.35 -1.92 28.14
C LYS A 34 -13.62 -1.72 26.81
N PRO A 35 -12.90 -2.72 26.25
CA PRO A 35 -12.24 -2.56 24.96
C PRO A 35 -13.22 -2.29 23.82
N LYS A 36 -14.36 -3.00 23.76
CA LYS A 36 -15.38 -2.71 22.74
C LYS A 36 -15.98 -1.32 22.85
N LYS A 37 -16.22 -0.85 24.08
CA LYS A 37 -16.70 0.53 24.31
C LYS A 37 -15.66 1.56 23.85
N MET A 38 -14.39 1.33 24.15
CA MET A 38 -13.29 2.19 23.72
C MET A 38 -13.13 2.19 22.19
N GLU A 39 -13.18 1.01 21.57
CA GLU A 39 -13.13 0.86 20.12
C GLU A 39 -14.27 1.66 19.46
N LYS A 40 -15.50 1.55 19.99
CA LYS A 40 -16.64 2.33 19.51
C LYS A 40 -16.38 3.84 19.62
N TYR A 41 -15.91 4.29 20.78
CA TYR A 41 -15.60 5.71 21.03
C TYR A 41 -14.55 6.26 20.06
N LEU A 42 -13.44 5.53 19.85
CA LEU A 42 -12.39 5.94 18.90
C LEU A 42 -12.92 6.01 17.46
N ARG A 43 -13.77 5.06 17.06
CA ARG A 43 -14.41 5.07 15.72
C ARG A 43 -15.36 6.25 15.54
N GLU A 44 -16.12 6.60 16.57
CA GLU A 44 -16.99 7.79 16.56
C GLU A 44 -16.18 9.08 16.42
N GLN A 45 -14.95 9.13 16.95
CA GLN A 45 -14.01 10.23 16.73
C GLN A 45 -13.30 10.19 15.36
N GLY A 46 -13.66 9.26 14.48
CA GLY A 46 -13.03 9.08 13.17
C GLY A 46 -11.67 8.38 13.20
N LEU A 47 -11.20 7.97 14.39
CA LEU A 47 -10.00 7.16 14.56
C LEU A 47 -10.36 5.69 14.31
N LYS A 48 -10.26 5.29 13.05
CA LYS A 48 -10.33 3.89 12.68
C LYS A 48 -9.09 3.18 13.23
N GLY A 49 -9.22 1.89 13.50
CA GLY A 49 -8.14 1.06 14.00
C GLY A 49 -8.46 -0.42 13.79
N PRO A 50 -7.50 -1.31 14.09
CA PRO A 50 -7.76 -2.74 14.10
C PRO A 50 -8.87 -3.09 15.10
N ASN A 51 -9.67 -4.11 14.77
CA ASN A 51 -10.72 -4.60 15.67
C ASN A 51 -10.10 -5.24 16.92
N TYR A 52 -10.78 -5.14 18.06
CA TYR A 52 -10.33 -5.82 19.28
C TYR A 52 -10.26 -7.35 19.08
N LYS A 53 -9.10 -7.95 19.38
CA LYS A 53 -8.86 -9.40 19.39
C LYS A 53 -8.61 -9.87 20.83
N PHE A 54 -9.38 -10.85 21.30
CA PHE A 54 -9.37 -11.34 22.67
C PHE A 54 -8.05 -12.08 23.03
N LEU A 55 -7.58 -11.88 24.27
CA LEU A 55 -6.37 -12.43 24.92
C LEU A 55 -5.03 -12.08 24.27
N TYR A 56 -4.85 -12.43 23.00
CA TYR A 56 -3.56 -12.32 22.32
C TYR A 56 -3.45 -11.06 21.46
N GLY A 57 -4.55 -10.34 21.25
CA GLY A 57 -4.53 -9.08 20.50
C GLY A 57 -3.86 -9.25 19.14
N ASP A 58 -2.89 -8.37 18.87
CA ASP A 58 -2.08 -8.35 17.65
C ASP A 58 -0.67 -8.93 17.83
N THR A 59 -0.40 -9.62 18.94
CA THR A 59 0.95 -10.15 19.26
C THR A 59 1.53 -11.03 18.16
N LYS A 60 0.73 -11.92 17.56
CA LYS A 60 1.16 -12.76 16.42
C LYS A 60 1.57 -11.92 15.21
N GLU A 61 0.83 -10.86 14.91
CA GLU A 61 1.07 -9.99 13.77
C GLU A 61 2.30 -9.10 13.99
N ILE A 62 2.43 -8.54 15.20
CA ILE A 62 3.62 -7.81 15.65
C ILE A 62 4.86 -8.71 15.53
N GLY A 63 4.80 -9.95 16.03
CA GLY A 63 5.89 -10.92 15.95
C GLY A 63 6.26 -11.27 14.50
N ARG A 64 5.25 -11.50 13.65
CA ARG A 64 5.45 -11.78 12.22
C ARG A 64 6.14 -10.63 11.50
N LEU A 65 5.61 -9.41 11.61
CA LEU A 65 6.14 -8.23 10.95
C LEU A 65 7.55 -7.87 11.47
N THR A 66 7.79 -8.04 12.77
CA THR A 66 9.11 -7.83 13.36
C THR A 66 10.12 -8.85 12.84
N LYS A 67 9.74 -10.13 12.73
CA LYS A 67 10.59 -11.17 12.16
C LYS A 67 10.92 -10.89 10.69
N GLU A 68 9.93 -10.50 9.89
CA GLU A 68 10.10 -10.17 8.47
C GLU A 68 10.99 -8.93 8.26
N ALA A 69 10.76 -7.88 9.04
CA ALA A 69 11.64 -6.71 9.05
C ALA A 69 13.06 -7.14 9.41
N ARG A 70 13.21 -8.03 10.41
CA ARG A 70 14.50 -8.56 10.89
C ARG A 70 15.27 -9.42 9.88
N SER A 71 14.58 -10.14 9.01
CA SER A 71 15.23 -10.94 7.97
C SER A 71 15.82 -10.12 6.82
N LYS A 72 15.39 -8.86 6.65
CA LYS A 72 15.88 -7.99 5.58
C LYS A 72 17.10 -7.18 6.08
N PRO A 73 18.14 -7.00 5.24
CA PRO A 73 19.27 -6.14 5.57
C PRO A 73 18.77 -4.72 5.88
N MET A 74 19.50 -4.02 6.75
CA MET A 74 19.12 -2.66 7.11
C MET A 74 19.33 -1.74 5.91
N GLU A 75 18.28 -1.02 5.53
CA GLU A 75 18.39 0.03 4.54
C GLU A 75 19.23 1.18 5.11
N ASN A 76 20.11 1.78 4.31
CA ASN A 76 20.93 2.93 4.70
C ASN A 76 20.07 4.20 4.76
N SER A 77 19.07 4.21 5.63
CA SER A 77 18.08 5.28 5.78
C SER A 77 17.94 5.69 7.24
N HIS A 78 17.71 6.98 7.45
CA HIS A 78 17.40 7.54 8.76
C HIS A 78 15.98 7.19 9.24
N GLN A 79 15.15 6.58 8.38
CA GLN A 79 13.77 6.18 8.71
C GLN A 79 13.70 4.77 9.31
N ILE A 80 14.33 4.59 10.47
CA ILE A 80 14.40 3.28 11.16
C ILE A 80 13.06 2.81 11.74
N VAL A 81 12.05 3.68 11.85
CA VAL A 81 10.75 3.35 12.47
C VAL A 81 10.07 2.17 11.79
N ARG A 82 10.13 2.08 10.45
CA ARG A 82 9.58 0.96 9.67
C ARG A 82 10.24 -0.38 10.05
N ARG A 83 11.48 -0.34 10.53
CA ARG A 83 12.28 -1.51 10.90
C ARG A 83 12.08 -1.91 12.36
N VAL A 84 12.06 -0.93 13.27
CA VAL A 84 11.97 -1.14 14.72
C VAL A 84 10.53 -1.43 15.15
N PHE A 85 9.57 -0.71 14.57
CA PHE A 85 8.16 -0.78 14.92
C PHE A 85 7.27 -0.97 13.68
N PRO A 86 7.46 -2.05 12.89
CA PRO A 86 6.79 -2.23 11.59
C PRO A 86 5.26 -2.26 11.70
N TYR A 87 4.73 -2.93 12.74
CA TYR A 87 3.29 -3.00 12.98
C TYR A 87 2.68 -1.62 13.24
N TYR A 88 3.27 -0.84 14.15
CA TYR A 88 2.76 0.49 14.48
C TYR A 88 2.89 1.45 13.30
N HIS A 89 3.99 1.37 12.54
CA HIS A 89 4.15 2.14 11.31
C HIS A 89 3.01 1.86 10.32
N GLN A 90 2.66 0.59 10.10
CA GLN A 90 1.56 0.19 9.23
C GLN A 90 0.20 0.71 9.75
N VAL A 91 -0.07 0.57 11.06
CA VAL A 91 -1.31 1.08 11.66
C VAL A 91 -1.45 2.59 11.50
N VAL A 92 -0.36 3.33 11.73
CA VAL A 92 -0.30 4.78 11.52
C VAL A 92 -0.64 5.12 10.07
N GLN A 93 0.03 4.50 9.10
CA GLN A 93 -0.20 4.78 7.67
C GLN A 93 -1.63 4.45 7.22
N GLN A 94 -2.18 3.33 7.69
CA GLN A 94 -3.48 2.84 7.22
C GLN A 94 -4.65 3.61 7.86
N PHE A 95 -4.58 3.84 9.17
CA PHE A 95 -5.77 4.22 9.93
C PHE A 95 -5.75 5.63 10.51
N LEU A 96 -4.57 6.18 10.83
CA LEU A 96 -4.51 7.48 11.50
C LEU A 96 -4.67 8.65 10.51
N PRO A 97 -5.44 9.69 10.85
CA PRO A 97 -5.65 10.86 9.99
C PRO A 97 -4.48 11.86 10.09
N THR A 98 -3.26 11.40 9.79
CA THR A 98 -2.10 12.30 9.69
C THR A 98 -2.19 13.15 8.42
N LYS A 99 -1.54 14.33 8.40
CA LYS A 99 -1.48 15.18 7.20
C LYS A 99 -1.01 14.41 5.97
N THR A 100 0.04 13.59 6.13
CA THR A 100 0.60 12.77 5.06
C THR A 100 -0.41 11.72 4.56
N ASN A 101 -1.10 11.01 5.46
CA ASN A 101 -2.08 10.00 5.06
C ASN A 101 -3.31 10.61 4.38
N ASN A 102 -3.77 11.76 4.87
CA ASN A 102 -4.89 12.47 4.26
C ASN A 102 -4.53 12.97 2.86
N ARG A 103 -3.34 13.56 2.71
CA ARG A 103 -2.82 13.98 1.40
C ARG A 103 -2.66 12.79 0.45
N MET A 104 -2.15 11.66 0.92
CA MET A 104 -2.02 10.44 0.11
C MET A 104 -3.39 9.94 -0.37
N LYS A 105 -4.40 9.94 0.50
CA LYS A 105 -5.78 9.56 0.16
C LYS A 105 -6.41 10.53 -0.84
N GLU A 106 -6.14 11.82 -0.72
CA GLU A 106 -6.60 12.85 -1.65
C GLU A 106 -5.98 12.67 -3.04
N ILE A 107 -4.66 12.53 -3.12
CA ILE A 107 -3.93 12.27 -4.36
C ILE A 107 -4.44 10.97 -5.02
N HIS A 108 -4.58 9.89 -4.26
CA HIS A 108 -5.08 8.63 -4.79
C HIS A 108 -6.50 8.77 -5.37
N ARG A 109 -7.38 9.53 -4.70
CA ARG A 109 -8.73 9.82 -5.22
C ARG A 109 -8.69 10.65 -6.50
N GLU A 110 -7.86 11.67 -6.55
CA GLU A 110 -7.71 12.54 -7.71
C GLU A 110 -7.19 11.76 -8.92
N VAL A 111 -6.10 11.00 -8.75
CA VAL A 111 -5.54 10.12 -9.80
C VAL A 111 -6.57 9.11 -10.29
N ARG A 112 -7.29 8.46 -9.37
CA ARG A 112 -8.35 7.51 -9.70
C ARG A 112 -9.48 8.15 -10.51
N THR A 113 -9.90 9.37 -10.16
CA THR A 113 -10.90 10.12 -10.91
C THR A 113 -10.43 10.44 -12.32
N LEU A 114 -9.22 10.98 -12.46
CA LEU A 114 -8.65 11.32 -13.78
C LEU A 114 -8.52 10.09 -14.69
N LEU A 115 -8.03 8.97 -14.14
CA LEU A 115 -7.94 7.71 -14.88
C LEU A 115 -9.33 7.20 -15.28
N ARG A 116 -10.31 7.25 -14.38
CA ARG A 116 -11.69 6.86 -14.68
C ARG A 116 -12.26 7.68 -15.82
N ASP A 117 -12.08 9.01 -15.80
CA ASP A 117 -12.56 9.90 -16.84
C ASP A 117 -11.90 9.61 -18.20
N MET A 118 -10.58 9.36 -18.21
CA MET A 118 -9.86 8.95 -19.42
C MET A 118 -10.39 7.63 -19.98
N ILE A 119 -10.57 6.61 -19.14
CA ILE A 119 -11.04 5.28 -19.52
C ILE A 119 -12.47 5.36 -20.06
N LEU A 120 -13.38 6.07 -19.36
CA LEU A 120 -14.76 6.25 -19.80
C LEU A 120 -14.86 7.00 -21.13
N LYS A 121 -14.00 8.01 -21.34
CA LYS A 121 -13.93 8.72 -22.63
C LYS A 121 -13.55 7.78 -23.77
N ARG A 122 -12.54 6.93 -23.56
CA ARG A 122 -12.09 5.94 -24.54
C ARG A 122 -13.09 4.84 -24.78
N GLU A 123 -13.76 4.37 -23.73
CA GLU A 123 -14.84 3.38 -23.84
C GLU A 123 -15.96 3.88 -24.76
N LYS A 124 -16.38 5.14 -24.59
CA LYS A 124 -17.40 5.75 -25.45
C LYS A 124 -16.93 5.83 -26.91
N ALA A 125 -15.70 6.28 -27.16
CA ALA A 125 -15.11 6.35 -28.50
C ALA A 125 -15.12 4.97 -29.20
N MET A 126 -14.69 3.91 -28.50
CA MET A 126 -14.70 2.55 -29.05
C MET A 126 -16.11 2.03 -29.34
N LYS A 127 -17.10 2.35 -28.50
CA LYS A 127 -18.51 1.96 -28.74
C LYS A 127 -19.10 2.63 -29.99
N VAL A 128 -18.63 3.83 -30.33
CA VAL A 128 -19.03 4.57 -31.53
C VAL A 128 -18.25 4.10 -32.78
N GLY A 129 -17.30 3.18 -32.61
CA GLY A 129 -16.51 2.61 -33.71
C GLY A 129 -15.28 3.43 -34.09
N GLU A 130 -14.85 4.37 -33.25
CA GLU A 130 -13.56 5.04 -33.43
C GLU A 130 -12.41 4.03 -33.26
N ALA A 131 -11.35 4.21 -34.06
CA ALA A 131 -10.18 3.36 -33.96
C ALA A 131 -9.56 3.45 -32.55
N PRO A 132 -9.23 2.32 -31.91
CA PRO A 132 -8.59 2.34 -30.60
C PRO A 132 -7.25 3.07 -30.68
N THR A 133 -6.94 3.87 -29.66
CA THR A 133 -5.64 4.52 -29.51
C THR A 133 -4.56 3.46 -29.37
N ASN A 134 -3.49 3.54 -30.17
CA ASN A 134 -2.41 2.54 -30.19
C ASN A 134 -1.41 2.68 -29.02
N ASP A 135 -1.92 2.98 -27.82
CA ASP A 135 -1.14 3.01 -26.59
C ASP A 135 -1.54 1.84 -25.67
N LEU A 136 -0.78 1.64 -24.59
CA LEU A 136 -0.95 0.49 -23.69
C LEU A 136 -2.38 0.40 -23.14
N LEU A 137 -3.00 1.53 -22.78
CA LEU A 137 -4.37 1.54 -22.26
C LEU A 137 -5.38 1.20 -23.35
N GLY A 138 -5.20 1.70 -24.58
CA GLY A 138 -6.06 1.33 -25.70
C GLY A 138 -5.96 -0.15 -26.05
N ILE A 139 -4.75 -0.72 -26.09
CA ILE A 139 -4.52 -2.16 -26.32
C ILE A 139 -5.17 -3.00 -25.20
N LEU A 140 -4.98 -2.60 -23.94
CA LEU A 140 -5.57 -3.29 -22.79
C LEU A 140 -7.10 -3.29 -22.85
N MET A 141 -7.70 -2.11 -23.11
CA MET A 141 -9.14 -1.98 -23.20
C MET A 141 -9.71 -2.77 -24.39
N GLU A 142 -9.09 -2.70 -25.57
CA GLU A 142 -9.51 -3.45 -26.75
C GLU A 142 -9.48 -4.96 -26.50
N SER A 143 -8.39 -5.46 -25.91
CA SER A 143 -8.23 -6.88 -25.58
C SER A 143 -9.32 -7.33 -24.59
N ASN A 144 -9.55 -6.53 -23.53
CA ASN A 144 -10.61 -6.79 -22.55
C ASN A 144 -12.01 -6.79 -23.18
N PHE A 145 -12.28 -5.88 -24.13
CA PHE A 145 -13.56 -5.85 -24.85
C PHE A 145 -13.79 -7.07 -25.73
N LYS A 146 -12.75 -7.57 -26.41
CA LYS A 146 -12.81 -8.80 -27.21
C LYS A 146 -13.11 -10.01 -26.32
N GLU A 147 -12.41 -10.13 -25.20
CA GLU A 147 -12.57 -11.22 -24.24
C GLU A 147 -13.97 -11.28 -23.63
N ILE A 148 -14.57 -10.11 -23.30
CA ILE A 148 -15.96 -10.04 -22.81
C ILE A 148 -16.97 -10.46 -23.89
N LYS A 149 -16.74 -10.10 -25.17
CA LYS A 149 -17.62 -10.48 -26.28
C LYS A 149 -17.55 -11.97 -26.60
N GLU A 150 -16.36 -12.56 -26.56
CA GLU A 150 -16.12 -13.97 -26.90
C GLU A 150 -16.50 -14.92 -25.76
N GLY A 151 -16.32 -14.50 -24.50
CA GLY A 151 -16.58 -15.33 -23.31
C GLY A 151 -18.05 -15.48 -22.91
N GLY A 152 -18.98 -14.74 -23.54
CA GLY A 152 -20.43 -14.81 -23.30
C GLY A 152 -20.91 -14.45 -21.88
N ASN A 153 -19.99 -14.14 -20.97
CA ASN A 153 -20.26 -13.85 -19.55
C ASN A 153 -19.37 -12.71 -19.06
N SER A 154 -19.99 -11.69 -18.46
CA SER A 154 -19.34 -10.50 -17.86
C SER A 154 -18.32 -10.79 -16.75
N LYS A 155 -18.16 -12.05 -16.33
CA LYS A 155 -17.20 -12.48 -15.30
C LYS A 155 -15.79 -12.80 -15.84
N VAL A 156 -15.60 -12.87 -17.15
CA VAL A 156 -14.31 -13.27 -17.74
C VAL A 156 -13.38 -12.06 -17.92
N GLY A 157 -13.91 -10.89 -18.26
CA GLY A 157 -13.11 -9.67 -18.42
C GLY A 157 -12.94 -8.84 -17.14
N MET A 158 -11.95 -7.94 -17.17
CA MET A 158 -11.67 -6.95 -16.13
C MET A 158 -12.78 -5.89 -16.05
N SER A 159 -13.12 -5.48 -14.83
CA SER A 159 -13.97 -4.30 -14.61
C SER A 159 -13.17 -3.01 -14.87
N ILE A 160 -13.88 -1.88 -15.05
CA ILE A 160 -13.24 -0.56 -15.16
C ILE A 160 -12.38 -0.26 -13.93
N ASP A 161 -12.82 -0.67 -12.74
CA ASP A 161 -12.06 -0.46 -11.51
C ASP A 161 -10.78 -1.30 -11.50
N ASP A 162 -10.80 -2.51 -12.05
CA ASP A 162 -9.58 -3.34 -12.20
C ASP A 162 -8.61 -2.72 -13.20
N VAL A 163 -9.11 -2.23 -14.35
CA VAL A 163 -8.28 -1.52 -15.35
C VAL A 163 -7.61 -0.28 -14.74
N ILE A 164 -8.31 0.45 -13.87
CA ILE A 164 -7.73 1.60 -13.16
C ILE A 164 -6.59 1.16 -12.21
N GLU A 165 -6.80 0.08 -11.45
CA GLU A 165 -5.76 -0.45 -10.54
C GLU A 165 -4.53 -0.95 -11.30
N GLU A 166 -4.71 -1.67 -12.41
CA GLU A 166 -3.60 -2.09 -13.27
C GLU A 166 -2.83 -0.88 -13.83
N CYS A 167 -3.54 0.13 -14.32
CA CYS A 167 -2.92 1.35 -14.83
C CYS A 167 -2.13 2.10 -13.75
N MET A 168 -2.66 2.19 -12.53
CA MET A 168 -1.94 2.78 -11.39
C MET A 168 -0.69 1.97 -11.06
N LEU A 169 -0.79 0.63 -11.03
CA LEU A 169 0.34 -0.24 -10.74
C LEU A 169 1.48 -0.04 -11.73
N PHE A 170 1.19 -0.06 -13.04
CA PHE A 170 2.20 0.18 -14.08
C PHE A 170 2.86 1.55 -13.95
N TYR A 171 2.07 2.59 -13.70
CA TYR A 171 2.58 3.95 -13.53
C TYR A 171 3.53 4.05 -12.33
N PHE A 172 3.12 3.58 -11.16
CA PHE A 172 3.94 3.71 -9.94
C PHE A 172 5.18 2.81 -9.98
N ALA A 173 5.07 1.59 -10.49
CA ALA A 173 6.22 0.68 -10.65
C ALA A 173 7.28 1.28 -11.58
N GLY A 174 6.86 1.91 -12.68
CA GLY A 174 7.76 2.59 -13.62
C GLY A 174 8.35 3.89 -13.06
N GLN A 175 7.57 4.67 -12.33
CA GLN A 175 8.01 5.98 -11.86
C GLN A 175 9.04 5.90 -10.73
N GLU A 176 8.80 5.09 -9.69
CA GLU A 176 9.69 5.05 -8.52
C GLU A 176 11.09 4.56 -8.89
N THR A 177 11.18 3.54 -9.75
CA THR A 177 12.44 2.95 -10.19
C THR A 177 13.21 3.90 -11.12
N THR A 178 12.55 4.47 -12.11
CA THR A 178 13.18 5.38 -13.09
C THR A 178 13.64 6.67 -12.43
N ALA A 179 12.84 7.26 -11.54
CA ALA A 179 13.22 8.49 -10.84
C ALA A 179 14.42 8.27 -9.91
N THR A 180 14.44 7.14 -9.20
CA THR A 180 15.57 6.78 -8.33
C THR A 180 16.83 6.54 -9.15
N LEU A 181 16.74 5.79 -10.26
CA LEU A 181 17.86 5.56 -11.17
C LEU A 181 18.43 6.87 -11.72
N LEU A 182 17.57 7.79 -12.19
CA LEU A 182 17.99 9.08 -12.71
C LEU A 182 18.65 9.96 -11.63
N ALA A 183 18.10 9.96 -10.41
CA ALA A 183 18.69 10.69 -9.29
C ALA A 183 20.11 10.18 -8.98
N TRP A 184 20.29 8.86 -8.89
CA TRP A 184 21.61 8.27 -8.67
C TRP A 184 22.55 8.48 -9.84
N ALA A 185 22.07 8.36 -11.08
CA ALA A 185 22.86 8.64 -12.28
C ALA A 185 23.38 10.09 -12.27
N MET A 186 22.54 11.07 -11.89
CA MET A 186 22.98 12.46 -11.76
C MET A 186 24.03 12.63 -10.65
N VAL A 187 23.85 11.97 -9.50
CA VAL A 187 24.83 12.00 -8.41
C VAL A 187 26.17 11.42 -8.86
N VAL A 188 26.19 10.21 -9.44
CA VAL A 188 27.40 9.54 -9.92
C VAL A 188 28.11 10.38 -10.99
N LEU A 189 27.39 10.88 -11.99
CA LEU A 189 27.96 11.74 -13.03
C LEU A 189 28.53 13.04 -12.45
N SER A 190 27.87 13.65 -11.46
CA SER A 190 28.38 14.86 -10.81
C SER A 190 29.67 14.62 -10.01
N MET A 191 29.86 13.42 -9.46
CA MET A 191 31.08 13.03 -8.75
C MET A 191 32.23 12.68 -9.71
N HIS A 192 31.92 12.28 -10.95
CA HIS A 192 32.88 11.85 -11.95
C HIS A 192 32.83 12.73 -13.21
N GLN A 193 33.31 13.98 -13.07
CA GLN A 193 33.28 15.00 -14.14
C GLN A 193 33.92 14.53 -15.46
N ASP A 194 34.98 13.71 -15.40
CA ASP A 194 35.62 13.16 -16.60
C ASP A 194 34.67 12.26 -17.41
N TRP A 195 33.88 11.43 -16.72
CA TRP A 195 32.91 10.55 -17.36
C TRP A 195 31.68 11.33 -17.84
N GLN A 196 31.25 12.34 -17.08
CA GLN A 196 30.19 13.26 -17.51
C GLN A 196 30.56 14.00 -18.79
N GLN A 197 31.80 14.49 -18.89
CA GLN A 197 32.30 15.19 -20.08
C GLN A 197 32.36 14.25 -21.29
N LYS A 198 32.92 13.04 -21.13
CA LYS A 198 32.95 12.03 -22.21
C LYS A 198 31.55 11.62 -22.67
N ALA A 199 30.61 11.43 -21.74
CA ALA A 199 29.22 11.13 -22.07
C ALA A 199 28.56 12.27 -22.85
N ARG A 200 28.82 13.53 -22.47
CA ARG A 200 28.31 14.72 -23.18
C ARG A 200 28.90 14.82 -24.58
N GLU A 201 30.20 14.60 -24.74
CA GLU A 201 30.88 14.60 -26.03
C GLU A 201 30.35 13.50 -26.95
N GLU A 202 30.13 12.30 -26.43
CA GLU A 202 29.55 11.18 -27.20
C GLU A 202 28.13 11.54 -27.70
N VAL A 203 27.27 12.10 -26.84
CA VAL A 203 25.93 12.53 -27.24
C VAL A 203 25.99 13.62 -28.31
N MET A 204 26.87 14.61 -28.15
CA MET A 204 27.07 15.67 -29.15
C MET A 204 27.63 15.14 -30.47
N GLN A 205 28.49 14.12 -30.44
CA GLN A 205 29.04 13.50 -31.64
C GLN A 205 27.97 12.69 -32.39
N VAL A 206 27.13 11.95 -31.67
CA VAL A 206 26.13 11.06 -32.27
C VAL A 206 24.91 11.82 -32.78
N PHE A 207 24.45 12.84 -32.04
CA PHE A 207 23.20 13.54 -32.33
C PHE A 207 23.39 15.01 -32.73
N GLY A 208 24.50 15.65 -32.34
CA GLY A 208 24.72 17.08 -32.57
C GLY A 208 23.59 17.93 -31.99
N SER A 209 22.93 18.72 -32.85
CA SER A 209 21.73 19.50 -32.51
C SER A 209 20.43 18.85 -32.98
N ASN A 210 20.50 17.63 -33.51
CA ASN A 210 19.33 16.92 -34.03
C ASN A 210 18.52 16.28 -32.90
N LYS A 211 17.26 15.96 -33.18
CA LYS A 211 16.40 15.23 -32.26
C LYS A 211 17.00 13.86 -31.96
N VAL A 212 16.99 13.46 -30.69
CA VAL A 212 17.42 12.13 -30.26
C VAL A 212 16.46 11.08 -30.84
N GLU A 213 17.00 10.16 -31.63
CA GLU A 213 16.29 9.04 -32.23
C GLU A 213 16.75 7.71 -31.64
N TYR A 214 15.85 6.72 -31.61
CA TYR A 214 16.09 5.41 -31.00
C TYR A 214 17.31 4.70 -31.59
N ASP A 215 17.48 4.72 -32.92
CA ASP A 215 18.60 4.08 -33.60
C ASP A 215 19.97 4.67 -33.19
N GLY A 216 20.00 5.93 -32.78
CA GLY A 216 21.21 6.56 -32.28
C GLY A 216 21.59 6.14 -30.86
N LEU A 217 20.65 5.65 -30.05
CA LEU A 217 20.91 5.26 -28.66
C LEU A 217 21.89 4.08 -28.57
N ASN A 218 21.83 3.15 -29.54
CA ASN A 218 22.77 2.01 -29.63
C ASN A 218 24.23 2.44 -29.84
N ARG A 219 24.47 3.70 -30.25
CA ARG A 219 25.80 4.27 -30.44
C ARG A 219 26.36 4.96 -29.20
N LEU A 220 25.55 5.12 -28.14
CA LEU A 220 25.95 5.76 -26.88
C LEU A 220 26.59 4.76 -25.90
N LYS A 221 27.80 4.31 -26.22
CA LYS A 221 28.52 3.29 -25.45
C LYS A 221 29.03 3.85 -24.11
N VAL A 222 29.54 5.07 -24.10
CA VAL A 222 30.05 5.74 -22.89
C VAL A 222 28.91 6.03 -21.92
N VAL A 223 27.77 6.53 -22.42
CA VAL A 223 26.57 6.72 -21.58
C VAL A 223 26.14 5.41 -20.95
N SER A 224 26.05 4.34 -21.74
CA SER A 224 25.68 3.02 -21.23
C SER A 224 26.64 2.53 -20.15
N ILE A 225 27.95 2.62 -20.39
CA ILE A 225 28.97 2.22 -19.40
C ILE A 225 28.86 3.06 -18.12
N SER A 226 28.68 4.38 -18.23
CA SER A 226 28.60 5.29 -17.08
C SER A 226 27.39 5.02 -16.16
N MET A 227 26.33 4.41 -16.69
CA MET A 227 25.15 4.02 -15.91
C MET A 227 25.32 2.69 -15.15
N HIS A 228 26.39 1.93 -15.42
CA HIS A 228 26.71 0.66 -14.76
C HIS A 228 27.84 0.78 -13.72
N ILE A 229 28.40 1.98 -13.53
CA ILE A 229 29.41 2.31 -12.52
C ILE A 229 28.70 2.72 -11.22
#